data_AF-A0AAW1I8K8-F1
#
_entry.id   AF-A0AAW1I8K8-F1
#
_cell.length_a   1.000
_cell.length_b   1.000
_cell.length_c   1.000
_cell.angle_alpha   90.00
_cell.angle_beta   90.00
_cell.angle_gamma   90.00
#
_symmetry.space_group_name_H-M   'P 1'
#
loop_
_entity.id
_entity.type
_entity.pdbx_description
1 polymer ?
#
loop_
_entity_poly.entity_id
_entity_poly.type
_entity_poly.pdbx_seq_one_letter_code
_entity_poly.pdbx_strand_id
1 'polypeptide(L)'
;MRHQLDFITIIAISTANTDVDKLLYLRSVLEGEAKKAIEGLEITSANCKIVIDTLRERYGKTGAIVDAHYVVLYRTRAARNCVKDCRDVLNKIERHLTVLKSLGKDVNHNHLEVRTTVNLVPQVEDTVQLKRHLDRVHWQTCRIAEVVKGSDRQIRVAKVATPSGAVVNRSIAHLYSLKISEDEEIREGENPQITQADVGDPTEQVEPRERPMCLPESTR
;
A
#
# COMPACT_ATOMS: atom_id res chain seq x y z
N MET A 1 42.81 -0.51 3.17
CA MET A 1 43.21 0.34 4.31
C MET A 1 42.35 1.60 4.29
N ARG A 2 41.63 1.83 5.40
CA ARG A 2 40.93 3.05 5.87
C ARG A 2 40.04 3.82 4.88
N HIS A 3 38.75 3.51 4.93
CA HIS A 3 37.70 4.54 4.88
C HIS A 3 36.97 4.54 6.23
N GLN A 4 37.72 4.85 7.28
CA GLN A 4 37.13 5.33 8.53
C GLN A 4 36.84 6.80 8.25
N LEU A 5 35.64 7.08 7.71
CA LEU A 5 35.10 8.44 7.71
C LEU A 5 35.01 8.82 9.18
N ASP A 6 35.84 9.77 9.60
CA ASP A 6 35.88 10.20 11.00
C ASP A 6 34.49 10.62 11.43
N PHE A 7 34.08 10.17 12.62
CA PHE A 7 32.78 10.48 13.22
C PHE A 7 32.49 11.99 13.21
N ILE A 8 33.54 12.82 13.29
CA ILE A 8 33.48 14.28 13.17
C ILE A 8 33.06 14.73 11.77
N THR A 9 33.54 14.08 10.70
CA THR A 9 33.14 14.36 9.31
C THR A 9 31.69 13.97 9.06
N ILE A 10 31.23 12.85 9.62
CA ILE A 10 29.83 12.43 9.54
C ILE A 10 28.92 13.43 10.26
N ILE A 11 29.33 13.91 11.44
CA ILE A 11 28.58 14.92 12.19
C ILE A 11 28.58 16.27 11.44
N ALA A 12 29.72 16.73 10.93
CA ALA A 12 29.82 18.00 10.20
C ALA A 12 28.96 18.01 8.92
N ILE A 13 28.86 16.89 8.20
CA ILE A 13 27.98 16.76 7.03
C ILE A 13 26.51 16.66 7.46
N SER A 14 26.21 16.03 8.60
CA SER A 14 24.82 15.98 9.12
C SER A 14 24.30 17.33 9.59
N THR A 15 25.20 18.25 9.98
CA THR A 15 24.86 19.59 10.47
C THR A 15 24.94 20.66 9.39
N ALA A 16 25.64 20.42 8.27
CA ALA A 16 25.68 21.30 7.11
C ALA A 16 24.60 20.90 6.09
N ASN A 17 23.42 21.51 6.19
CA ASN A 17 22.22 21.21 5.40
C ASN A 17 22.32 21.68 3.92
N THR A 18 23.53 21.89 3.39
CA THR A 18 23.71 22.40 2.03
C THR A 18 23.59 21.28 0.99
N ASP A 19 23.10 21.63 -0.19
CA ASP A 19 22.95 20.66 -1.29
C ASP A 19 24.28 20.07 -1.76
N VAL A 20 25.37 20.83 -1.61
CA VAL A 20 26.73 20.39 -1.95
C VAL A 20 27.21 19.31 -0.98
N ASP A 21 26.99 19.50 0.32
CA ASP A 21 27.39 18.53 1.36
C ASP A 21 26.63 17.20 1.21
N LYS A 22 25.33 17.27 0.91
CA LYS A 22 24.49 16.10 0.59
C LYS A 22 25.04 15.32 -0.61
N LEU A 23 25.47 16.01 -1.66
CA LEU A 23 25.98 15.41 -2.89
C LEU A 23 27.38 14.79 -2.66
N LEU A 24 28.23 15.47 -1.90
CA LEU A 24 29.55 14.96 -1.51
C LEU A 24 29.43 13.68 -0.67
N TYR A 25 28.52 13.66 0.31
CA TYR A 25 28.21 12.47 1.09
C TYR A 25 27.67 11.34 0.22
N LEU A 26 26.72 11.65 -0.64
CA LEU A 26 26.12 10.65 -1.52
C LEU A 26 27.17 10.00 -2.43
N ARG A 27 28.11 10.78 -2.97
CA ARG A 27 29.22 10.27 -3.79
C ARG A 27 30.20 9.39 -3.01
N SER A 28 30.36 9.62 -1.69
CA SER A 28 31.23 8.80 -0.84
C SER A 28 30.60 7.46 -0.46
N VAL A 29 29.27 7.40 -0.34
CA VAL A 29 28.52 6.19 0.05
C VAL A 29 28.09 5.34 -1.16
N LEU A 30 27.94 5.93 -2.34
CA LEU A 30 27.56 5.19 -3.54
C LEU A 30 28.72 4.35 -4.09
N GLU A 31 28.39 3.11 -4.48
CA GLU A 31 29.33 2.16 -5.06
C GLU A 31 28.78 1.58 -6.39
N GLY A 32 29.67 0.97 -7.18
CA GLY A 32 29.32 0.25 -8.40
C GLY A 32 28.55 1.10 -9.43
N GLU A 33 27.49 0.53 -9.99
CA GLU A 33 26.68 1.13 -11.06
C GLU A 33 25.94 2.41 -10.64
N ALA A 34 25.66 2.57 -9.34
CA ALA A 34 25.00 3.77 -8.83
C ALA A 34 25.98 4.96 -8.79
N LYS A 35 27.24 4.71 -8.40
CA LYS A 35 28.31 5.71 -8.46
C LYS A 35 28.61 6.12 -9.91
N LYS A 36 28.75 5.15 -10.82
CA LYS A 36 28.98 5.41 -12.25
C LYS A 36 27.88 6.25 -12.89
N ALA A 37 26.63 6.05 -12.47
CA ALA A 37 25.48 6.80 -13.00
C ALA A 37 25.55 8.30 -12.73
N ILE A 38 26.30 8.73 -11.71
CA ILE A 38 26.40 10.14 -11.30
C ILE A 38 27.83 10.69 -11.44
N GLU A 39 28.78 9.88 -11.93
CA GLU A 39 30.20 10.22 -11.97
C GLU A 39 30.52 11.38 -12.93
N GLY A 40 29.72 11.52 -13.99
CA GLY A 40 29.80 12.64 -14.95
C GLY A 40 29.16 13.94 -14.46
N LEU A 41 28.57 13.97 -13.27
CA LEU A 41 27.97 15.16 -12.69
C LEU A 41 28.94 15.81 -11.69
N GLU A 42 29.16 17.12 -11.86
CA GLU A 42 29.97 17.91 -10.92
C GLU A 42 29.25 18.09 -9.58
N ILE A 43 30.02 18.21 -8.49
CA ILE A 43 29.49 18.40 -7.13
C ILE A 43 29.08 19.88 -6.97
N THR A 44 27.85 20.19 -7.39
CA THR A 44 27.28 21.54 -7.30
C THR A 44 25.86 21.48 -6.74
N SER A 45 25.37 22.57 -6.14
CA SER A 45 23.99 22.64 -5.62
C SER A 45 22.95 22.43 -6.73
N ALA A 46 23.18 22.99 -7.93
CA ALA A 46 22.32 22.78 -9.09
C ALA A 46 22.19 21.30 -9.49
N ASN A 47 23.28 20.54 -9.39
CA ASN A 47 23.29 19.13 -9.76
C ASN A 47 22.75 18.22 -8.66
N CYS A 48 22.59 18.68 -7.42
CA CYS A 48 22.09 17.85 -6.31
C CYS A 48 20.72 17.26 -6.61
N LYS A 49 19.80 18.10 -7.11
CA LYS A 49 18.47 17.66 -7.51
C LYS A 49 18.53 16.64 -8.65
N ILE A 50 19.36 16.90 -9.67
CA ILE A 50 19.53 16.02 -10.84
C ILE A 50 20.06 14.65 -10.40
N VAL A 51 21.06 14.62 -9.52
CA VAL A 51 21.64 13.39 -8.96
C VAL A 51 20.57 12.59 -8.21
N ILE A 52 19.82 13.24 -7.31
CA ILE A 52 18.76 12.59 -6.52
C ILE A 52 17.67 12.03 -7.44
N ASP A 53 17.23 12.81 -8.43
CA ASP A 53 16.19 12.39 -9.36
C ASP A 53 16.67 11.24 -10.26
N THR A 54 17.90 11.28 -10.75
CA THR A 54 18.52 10.19 -11.54
C THR A 54 18.59 8.88 -10.73
N LEU A 55 19.02 8.96 -9.48
CA LEU A 55 19.10 7.80 -8.60
C LEU A 55 17.70 7.28 -8.24
N ARG A 56 16.73 8.18 -8.02
CA ARG A 56 15.34 7.82 -7.76
C ARG A 56 14.69 7.18 -8.98
N GLU A 57 14.96 7.65 -10.18
CA GLU A 57 14.41 7.05 -11.41
C GLU A 57 14.99 5.66 -11.65
N ARG A 58 16.31 5.50 -11.50
CA ARG A 58 17.01 4.24 -11.83
C ARG A 58 16.90 3.19 -10.73
N TYR A 59 16.88 3.61 -9.46
CA TYR A 59 16.94 2.72 -8.30
C TYR A 59 15.79 2.91 -7.31
N GLY A 60 15.01 3.98 -7.42
CA GLY A 60 13.85 4.22 -6.58
C GLY A 60 12.72 3.26 -6.95
N LYS A 61 12.62 2.17 -6.20
CA LYS A 61 11.52 1.20 -6.32
C LYS A 61 10.27 1.68 -5.59
N THR A 62 9.77 2.87 -5.93
CA THR A 62 8.56 3.45 -5.33
C THR A 62 7.37 2.50 -5.43
N GLY A 63 7.22 1.82 -6.58
CA GLY A 63 6.19 0.79 -6.77
C GLY A 63 6.28 -0.38 -5.79
N ALA A 64 7.49 -0.87 -5.47
CA ALA A 64 7.65 -1.97 -4.51
C ALA A 64 7.34 -1.52 -3.07
N ILE A 65 7.67 -0.28 -2.72
CA ILE A 65 7.33 0.32 -1.42
C ILE A 65 5.81 0.47 -1.28
N VAL A 66 5.16 0.97 -2.33
CA VAL A 66 3.70 1.05 -2.42
C VAL A 66 3.06 -0.34 -2.26
N ASP A 67 3.52 -1.32 -3.04
CA ASP A 67 3.01 -2.70 -3.01
C ASP A 67 3.17 -3.31 -1.61
N ALA A 68 4.32 -3.10 -0.96
CA ALA A 68 4.57 -3.57 0.41
C ALA A 68 3.59 -2.96 1.43
N HIS A 69 3.31 -1.65 1.34
CA HIS A 69 2.34 -0.99 2.21
C HIS A 69 0.92 -1.52 1.99
N TYR A 70 0.50 -1.76 0.74
CA TYR A 70 -0.79 -2.37 0.46
C TYR A 70 -0.90 -3.80 1.01
N VAL A 71 0.16 -4.60 0.90
CA VAL A 71 0.18 -5.96 1.48
C VAL A 71 0.03 -5.92 3.00
N VAL A 72 0.68 -4.98 3.69
CA VAL A 72 0.54 -4.86 5.15
C VAL A 72 -0.87 -4.41 5.53
N LEU A 73 -1.45 -3.45 4.82
CA LEU A 73 -2.84 -3.01 5.03
C LEU A 73 -3.82 -4.17 4.83
N TYR A 74 -3.69 -4.92 3.74
CA TYR A 74 -4.55 -6.07 3.44
C TYR A 74 -4.44 -7.18 4.49
N ARG A 75 -3.24 -7.40 5.05
CA ARG A 75 -2.99 -8.43 6.07
C ARG A 75 -3.23 -7.95 7.51
N THR A 76 -3.61 -6.70 7.70
CA THR A 76 -3.84 -6.16 9.05
C THR A 76 -5.14 -6.76 9.59
N ARG A 77 -5.03 -7.51 10.69
CA ARG A 77 -6.18 -8.11 11.37
C ARG A 77 -7.06 -7.02 11.99
N ALA A 78 -8.36 -7.30 12.05
CA ALA A 78 -9.29 -6.49 12.81
C ALA A 78 -8.86 -6.45 14.29
N ALA A 79 -9.10 -5.31 14.94
CA ALA A 79 -8.89 -5.18 16.37
C ALA A 79 -9.82 -6.13 17.13
N ARG A 80 -9.37 -6.60 18.30
CA ARG A 80 -10.24 -7.29 19.25
C ARG A 80 -11.15 -6.29 19.96
N ASN A 81 -12.07 -6.81 20.76
CA ASN A 81 -13.05 -6.04 21.54
C ASN A 81 -12.43 -5.25 22.71
N CYS A 82 -11.34 -4.50 22.48
CA CYS A 82 -10.79 -3.57 23.46
C CYS A 82 -10.29 -2.27 22.82
N VAL A 83 -10.53 -1.15 23.50
CA VAL A 83 -10.27 0.21 22.97
C VAL A 83 -8.80 0.44 22.62
N LYS A 84 -7.87 -0.17 23.37
CA LYS A 84 -6.42 -0.06 23.11
C LYS A 84 -6.04 -0.71 21.78
N ASP A 85 -6.53 -1.92 21.52
CA ASP A 85 -6.25 -2.66 20.29
C ASP A 85 -6.87 -1.96 19.07
N CYS A 86 -8.08 -1.39 19.22
CA CYS A 86 -8.70 -0.55 18.17
C CYS A 86 -7.82 0.65 17.80
N ARG A 87 -7.26 1.33 18.80
CA ARG A 87 -6.38 2.48 18.59
C ARG A 87 -5.06 2.08 17.93
N ASP A 88 -4.49 0.96 18.34
CA ASP A 88 -3.23 0.45 17.79
C ASP A 88 -3.39 0.04 16.32
N VAL A 89 -4.48 -0.65 15.98
CA VAL A 89 -4.82 -1.01 14.60
C VAL A 89 -5.08 0.24 13.76
N LEU A 90 -5.84 1.22 14.28
CA LEU A 90 -6.09 2.49 13.59
C LEU A 90 -4.78 3.24 13.30
N ASN A 91 -3.94 3.44 14.32
CA ASN A 91 -2.64 4.11 14.18
C ASN A 91 -1.75 3.41 13.13
N LYS A 92 -1.78 2.07 13.11
CA LYS A 92 -1.04 1.27 12.13
C LYS A 92 -1.55 1.52 10.72
N ILE A 93 -2.87 1.52 10.52
CA ILE A 93 -3.50 1.82 9.23
C ILE A 93 -3.13 3.24 8.80
N GLU A 94 -3.35 4.24 9.65
CA GLU A 94 -3.08 5.65 9.36
C GLU A 94 -1.62 5.90 8.97
N ARG A 95 -0.66 5.25 9.64
CA ARG A 95 0.77 5.32 9.29
C ARG A 95 1.00 4.87 7.84
N HIS A 96 0.44 3.74 7.45
CA HIS A 96 0.60 3.23 6.09
C HIS A 96 -0.11 4.10 5.05
N LEU A 97 -1.32 4.58 5.35
CA LEU A 97 -2.05 5.50 4.47
C LEU A 97 -1.31 6.83 4.30
N THR A 98 -0.68 7.35 5.35
CA THR A 98 0.12 8.58 5.28
C THR A 98 1.32 8.45 4.34
N VAL A 99 2.02 7.32 4.39
CA VAL A 99 3.13 7.04 3.45
C VAL A 99 2.62 6.88 2.02
N LEU A 100 1.48 6.21 1.82
CA LEU A 100 0.87 6.09 0.50
C LEU A 100 0.47 7.47 -0.06
N LYS A 101 -0.12 8.36 0.76
CA LYS A 101 -0.42 9.75 0.37
C LYS A 101 0.84 10.51 -0.05
N SER A 102 1.94 10.42 0.71
CA SER A 102 3.18 11.13 0.37
C SER A 102 3.86 10.59 -0.90
N LEU A 103 3.59 9.34 -1.27
CA LEU A 103 3.98 8.72 -2.54
C LEU A 103 3.02 9.05 -3.70
N GLY A 104 2.04 9.93 -3.49
CA GLY A 104 1.08 10.36 -4.51
C GLY A 104 -0.04 9.37 -4.78
N LYS A 105 -0.29 8.41 -3.88
CA LYS A 105 -1.44 7.50 -4.00
C LYS A 105 -2.67 8.12 -3.35
N ASP A 106 -3.78 8.03 -4.07
CA ASP A 106 -5.08 8.40 -3.52
C ASP A 106 -5.59 7.28 -2.62
N VAL A 107 -5.73 7.58 -1.34
CA VAL A 107 -6.20 6.65 -0.32
C VAL A 107 -7.63 6.94 0.16
N ASN A 108 -8.25 8.02 -0.33
CA ASN A 108 -9.63 8.37 0.02
C ASN A 108 -10.64 7.75 -0.95
N HIS A 109 -10.18 7.31 -2.12
CA HIS A 109 -11.02 6.57 -3.04
C HIS A 109 -11.15 5.11 -2.61
N ASN A 110 -12.37 4.56 -2.70
CA ASN A 110 -12.71 3.14 -2.51
C ASN A 110 -11.95 2.16 -3.43
N HIS A 111 -11.01 2.68 -4.21
CA HIS A 111 -10.16 1.94 -5.11
C HIS A 111 -8.73 1.95 -4.56
N LEU A 112 -8.51 1.27 -3.44
CA LEU A 112 -7.15 0.80 -3.16
C LEU A 112 -6.80 -0.09 -4.35
N GLU A 113 -5.91 0.40 -5.20
CA GLU A 113 -5.16 -0.44 -6.13
C GLU A 113 -4.30 -1.36 -5.29
N VAL A 114 -4.92 -2.33 -4.62
CA VAL A 114 -4.22 -3.53 -4.23
C VAL A 114 -3.82 -4.11 -5.56
N ARG A 115 -2.59 -3.83 -5.95
CA ARG A 115 -1.86 -4.62 -6.91
C ARG A 115 -1.76 -5.94 -6.20
N THR A 116 -2.79 -6.77 -6.32
CA THR A 116 -2.96 -8.05 -5.63
C THR A 116 -1.94 -8.99 -6.25
N THR A 117 -0.67 -8.75 -5.93
CA THR A 117 0.38 -9.73 -5.75
C THR A 117 0.22 -10.37 -4.37
N VAL A 118 -1.02 -10.49 -3.86
CA VAL A 118 -1.33 -11.76 -3.19
C VAL A 118 -0.86 -12.81 -4.17
N ASN A 119 0.12 -13.60 -3.75
CA ASN A 119 0.75 -14.64 -4.52
C ASN A 119 -0.27 -15.76 -4.80
N LEU A 120 -1.40 -15.42 -5.42
CA LEU A 120 -2.27 -16.37 -6.04
C LEU A 120 -1.53 -16.79 -7.30
N VAL A 121 -0.99 -18.00 -7.23
CA VAL A 121 -0.54 -18.71 -8.42
C VAL A 121 -1.77 -18.79 -9.34
N PRO A 122 -1.75 -18.16 -10.52
CA PRO A 122 -2.91 -18.18 -11.41
C PRO A 122 -3.21 -19.61 -11.81
N GLN A 123 -4.47 -20.00 -11.71
CA GLN A 123 -4.97 -21.32 -12.08
C GLN A 123 -5.83 -21.23 -13.34
N VAL A 124 -5.91 -22.34 -14.06
CA VAL A 124 -6.89 -22.49 -15.14
C VAL A 124 -8.29 -22.34 -14.54
N GLU A 125 -9.20 -21.71 -15.30
CA GLU A 125 -10.56 -21.31 -14.91
C GLU A 125 -10.69 -20.10 -13.99
N ASP A 126 -9.59 -19.47 -13.55
CA ASP A 126 -9.64 -18.26 -12.73
C ASP A 126 -10.30 -17.08 -13.48
N THR A 127 -11.23 -16.40 -12.81
CA THR A 127 -11.85 -15.17 -13.29
C THR A 127 -10.92 -13.97 -13.00
N VAL A 128 -10.52 -13.27 -14.06
CA VAL A 128 -9.55 -12.16 -13.99
C VAL A 128 -10.05 -10.94 -14.76
N GLN A 129 -9.69 -9.74 -14.34
CA GLN A 129 -9.85 -8.53 -15.16
C GLN A 129 -8.61 -8.28 -16.01
N LEU A 130 -8.84 -8.01 -17.29
CA LEU A 130 -7.80 -7.67 -18.25
C LEU A 130 -7.55 -6.16 -18.26
N LYS A 131 -6.35 -5.74 -17.85
CA LYS A 131 -5.94 -4.32 -17.88
C LYS A 131 -5.98 -3.77 -19.30
N ARG A 132 -6.66 -2.65 -19.48
CA ARG A 132 -6.69 -1.84 -20.71
C ARG A 132 -6.27 -0.40 -20.41
N HIS A 133 -6.26 0.42 -21.46
CA HIS A 133 -5.96 1.86 -21.35
C HIS A 133 -7.07 2.67 -20.65
N LEU A 134 -8.18 2.05 -20.29
CA LEU A 134 -9.30 2.65 -19.57
C LEU A 134 -9.19 2.40 -18.06
N ASP A 135 -10.00 3.10 -17.27
CA ASP A 135 -10.12 2.86 -15.84
C ASP A 135 -10.57 1.43 -15.53
N ARG A 136 -10.22 0.94 -14.34
CA ARG A 136 -10.45 -0.46 -13.93
C ARG A 136 -11.92 -0.90 -14.00
N VAL A 137 -12.86 0.03 -13.81
CA VAL A 137 -14.30 -0.21 -13.95
C VAL A 137 -14.67 -0.70 -15.36
N HIS A 138 -13.91 -0.28 -16.38
CA HIS A 138 -14.12 -0.65 -17.78
C HIS A 138 -13.27 -1.85 -18.22
N TRP A 139 -12.51 -2.45 -17.30
CA TRP A 139 -11.70 -3.62 -17.65
C TRP A 139 -12.60 -4.83 -17.88
N GLN A 140 -12.33 -5.53 -18.96
CA GLN A 140 -13.12 -6.69 -19.33
C GLN A 140 -12.73 -7.88 -18.47
N THR A 141 -13.73 -8.50 -17.83
CA THR A 141 -13.57 -9.77 -17.12
C THR A 141 -13.36 -10.90 -18.13
N CYS A 142 -12.33 -11.70 -17.91
CA CYS A 142 -11.92 -12.83 -18.74
C CYS A 142 -11.69 -14.05 -17.86
N ARG A 143 -11.60 -15.23 -18.48
CA ARG A 143 -11.25 -16.48 -17.78
C ARG A 143 -9.87 -16.96 -18.22
N ILE A 144 -9.03 -17.42 -17.30
CA ILE A 144 -7.76 -18.05 -17.66
C ILE A 144 -8.05 -19.42 -18.28
N ALA A 145 -7.70 -19.58 -19.56
CA ALA A 145 -7.86 -20.85 -20.28
C ALA A 145 -6.61 -21.73 -20.16
N GLU A 146 -5.42 -21.11 -20.11
CA GLU A 146 -4.16 -21.85 -19.97
C GLU A 146 -3.11 -20.99 -19.27
N VAL A 147 -2.26 -21.65 -18.49
CA VAL A 147 -1.18 -21.03 -17.74
C VAL A 147 0.16 -21.54 -18.28
N VAL A 148 0.93 -20.65 -18.91
CA VAL A 148 2.19 -21.04 -19.57
C VAL A 148 3.36 -20.88 -18.60
N LYS A 149 3.96 -22.01 -18.20
CA LYS A 149 5.17 -22.03 -17.37
C LYS A 149 6.40 -21.85 -18.25
N GLY A 150 7.24 -20.88 -17.91
CA GLY A 150 8.54 -20.68 -18.53
C GLY A 150 9.54 -21.78 -18.14
N SER A 151 10.68 -21.81 -18.82
CA SER A 151 11.79 -22.73 -18.51
C SER A 151 12.34 -22.56 -17.09
N ASP A 152 12.17 -21.39 -16.49
CA ASP A 152 12.51 -21.05 -15.10
C ASP A 152 11.44 -21.46 -14.08
N ARG A 153 10.42 -22.23 -14.49
CA ARG A 153 9.21 -22.60 -13.72
C ARG A 153 8.36 -21.41 -13.26
N GLN A 154 8.68 -20.19 -13.68
CA GLN A 154 7.86 -19.01 -13.40
C GLN A 154 6.75 -18.90 -14.42
N ILE A 155 5.60 -18.40 -13.96
CA ILE A 155 4.48 -18.14 -14.84
C ILE A 155 4.50 -16.64 -15.14
N ARG A 156 4.74 -16.30 -16.42
CA ARG A 156 4.77 -14.90 -16.88
C ARG A 156 3.62 -14.59 -17.85
N VAL A 157 3.08 -15.62 -18.49
CA VAL A 157 2.05 -15.50 -19.53
C VAL A 157 0.91 -16.49 -19.26
N ALA A 158 -0.32 -16.05 -19.52
CA ALA A 158 -1.50 -16.88 -19.54
C ALA A 158 -2.31 -16.63 -20.83
N LYS A 159 -2.97 -17.67 -21.32
CA LYS A 159 -4.01 -17.54 -22.35
C LYS A 159 -5.32 -17.25 -21.65
N VAL A 160 -6.00 -16.18 -22.07
CA VAL A 160 -7.28 -15.77 -21.49
C VAL A 160 -8.37 -15.83 -22.54
N ALA A 161 -9.50 -16.44 -22.17
CA ALA A 161 -10.74 -16.42 -22.94
C ALA A 161 -11.47 -15.12 -22.63
N THR A 162 -11.67 -14.30 -23.66
CA THR A 162 -12.48 -13.08 -23.56
C THR A 162 -13.97 -13.44 -23.68
N PRO A 163 -14.87 -12.63 -23.09
CA PRO A 163 -16.31 -12.72 -23.32
C PRO A 163 -16.75 -12.74 -24.79
N SER A 164 -15.92 -12.22 -25.71
CA SER A 164 -16.16 -12.27 -27.15
C SER A 164 -15.79 -13.62 -27.78
N GLY A 165 -15.39 -14.62 -26.99
CA GLY A 165 -14.98 -15.95 -27.44
C GLY A 165 -13.53 -16.05 -27.96
N ALA A 166 -12.78 -14.95 -27.98
CA ALA A 166 -11.40 -14.96 -28.46
C ALA A 166 -10.43 -15.38 -27.36
N VAL A 167 -9.44 -16.22 -27.69
CA VAL A 167 -8.37 -16.58 -26.77
C VAL A 167 -7.14 -15.73 -27.06
N VAL A 168 -6.63 -15.04 -26.04
CA VAL A 168 -5.54 -14.08 -26.20
C VAL A 168 -4.39 -14.35 -25.22
N ASN A 169 -3.15 -14.25 -25.70
CA ASN A 169 -1.96 -14.32 -24.85
C ASN A 169 -1.77 -13.01 -24.07
N ARG A 170 -1.65 -13.09 -22.75
CA ARG A 170 -1.47 -11.93 -21.88
C ARG A 170 -0.44 -12.19 -20.78
N SER A 171 0.36 -11.16 -20.50
CA SER A 171 1.25 -11.16 -19.34
C SER A 171 0.43 -11.18 -18.05
N ILE A 172 0.85 -11.97 -17.07
CA ILE A 172 0.20 -12.03 -15.75
C ILE A 172 0.20 -10.68 -15.05
N ALA A 173 1.19 -9.82 -15.32
CA ALA A 173 1.21 -8.46 -14.80
C ALA A 173 0.03 -7.58 -15.28
N HIS A 174 -0.70 -8.02 -16.31
CA HIS A 174 -1.90 -7.35 -16.84
C HIS A 174 -3.20 -8.08 -16.51
N LEU A 175 -3.14 -9.14 -15.69
CA LEU A 175 -4.30 -9.91 -15.25
C LEU A 175 -4.49 -9.70 -13.75
N TYR A 176 -5.67 -9.21 -13.36
CA TYR A 176 -6.00 -8.94 -11.97
C TYR A 176 -7.03 -9.97 -11.50
N SER A 177 -6.65 -10.79 -10.53
CA SER A 177 -7.54 -11.81 -9.98
C SER A 177 -8.76 -11.19 -9.30
N LEU A 178 -9.92 -11.81 -9.48
CA LEU A 178 -11.17 -11.47 -8.79
C LEU A 178 -11.55 -12.52 -7.73
N LYS A 179 -10.64 -13.42 -7.32
CA LYS A 179 -10.97 -14.42 -6.29
C LYS A 179 -11.42 -13.72 -5.01
N ILE A 180 -12.66 -13.99 -4.63
CA ILE A 180 -13.16 -13.83 -3.27
C ILE A 180 -12.85 -15.18 -2.62
N SER A 181 -11.91 -15.22 -1.68
CA SER A 181 -11.72 -16.43 -0.89
C SER A 181 -12.97 -16.66 -0.05
N GLU A 182 -13.65 -17.78 -0.26
CA GLU A 182 -14.74 -18.26 0.60
C GLU A 182 -14.24 -18.69 2.00
N ASP A 183 -12.93 -18.61 2.25
CA ASP A 183 -12.27 -19.05 3.49
C ASP A 183 -12.34 -18.04 4.66
N GLU A 184 -13.28 -17.09 4.65
CA GLU A 184 -13.76 -16.54 5.92
C GLU A 184 -15.01 -17.31 6.32
N GLU A 185 -14.79 -18.46 6.97
CA GLU A 185 -15.72 -18.90 8.02
C GLU A 185 -15.87 -17.69 8.95
N ILE A 186 -16.96 -16.94 8.78
CA ILE A 186 -17.55 -16.16 9.85
C ILE A 186 -17.74 -17.19 10.95
N ARG A 187 -16.85 -17.19 11.93
CA ARG A 187 -17.09 -17.89 13.19
C ARG A 187 -18.34 -17.25 13.76
N GLU A 188 -19.47 -17.87 13.48
CA GLU A 188 -20.74 -17.59 14.13
C GLU A 188 -20.47 -17.51 15.63
N GLY A 189 -20.97 -16.43 16.23
CA GLY A 189 -20.57 -16.00 17.55
C GLY A 189 -20.73 -17.11 18.59
N GLU A 190 -19.73 -17.22 19.45
CA GLU A 190 -19.98 -17.66 20.82
C GLU A 190 -20.91 -16.61 21.44
N ASN A 191 -22.21 -16.87 21.32
CA ASN A 191 -23.27 -16.21 22.07
C ASN A 191 -23.01 -16.44 23.56
N PRO A 192 -22.65 -15.42 24.36
CA PRO A 192 -22.58 -15.61 25.80
C PRO A 192 -24.01 -15.84 26.28
N GLN A 193 -24.28 -17.06 26.76
CA GLN A 193 -25.52 -17.39 27.46
C GLN A 193 -25.67 -16.40 28.63
N ILE A 194 -26.57 -15.42 28.47
CA ILE A 194 -27.05 -14.61 29.59
C ILE A 194 -27.92 -15.54 30.42
N THR A 195 -27.33 -16.16 31.43
CA THR A 195 -28.09 -16.81 32.51
C THR A 195 -28.87 -15.75 33.27
N GLN A 196 -30.19 -15.92 33.30
CA GLN A 196 -31.09 -15.18 34.18
C GLN A 196 -30.76 -15.47 35.65
N ALA A 197 -30.16 -14.51 36.33
CA ALA A 197 -30.19 -14.38 37.79
C ALA A 197 -29.73 -12.97 38.15
N ASP A 198 -30.66 -12.01 38.18
CA ASP A 198 -30.93 -11.23 39.39
C ASP A 198 -32.10 -10.28 39.11
N VAL A 199 -33.19 -10.57 39.81
CA VAL A 199 -34.39 -9.76 39.90
C VAL A 199 -34.08 -8.60 40.85
N GLY A 200 -34.19 -7.37 40.36
CA GLY A 200 -34.24 -6.15 41.15
C GLY A 200 -35.23 -5.18 40.49
N ASP A 201 -36.40 -5.05 41.11
CA ASP A 201 -37.59 -4.30 40.69
C ASP A 201 -37.43 -2.76 40.90
N PRO A 202 -38.39 -1.86 40.57
CA PRO A 202 -38.21 -0.84 39.54
C PRO A 202 -38.61 0.57 40.01
N THR A 203 -37.86 1.62 39.70
CA THR A 203 -38.42 2.98 39.45
C THR A 203 -37.30 3.97 39.27
N GLU A 204 -37.11 4.47 38.05
CA GLU A 204 -36.90 5.90 37.87
C GLU A 204 -37.22 6.32 36.43
N GLN A 205 -37.99 7.39 36.35
CA GLN A 205 -38.64 7.92 35.16
C GLN A 205 -37.59 8.60 34.27
N VAL A 206 -37.53 8.24 32.99
CA VAL A 206 -36.66 8.88 32.01
C VAL A 206 -37.46 9.94 31.24
N GLU A 207 -37.23 11.21 31.56
CA GLU A 207 -37.66 12.35 30.74
C GLU A 207 -36.89 12.41 29.40
N PRO A 208 -37.50 12.89 28.30
CA PRO A 208 -36.85 12.97 27.01
C PRO A 208 -35.93 14.20 26.92
N ARG A 209 -34.62 13.99 26.71
CA ARG A 209 -33.68 15.09 26.44
C ARG A 209 -33.86 15.63 25.01
N GLU A 210 -34.43 16.82 24.91
CA GLU A 210 -34.49 17.59 23.67
C GLU A 210 -33.08 18.01 23.20
N ARG A 211 -32.87 17.98 21.88
CA ARG A 211 -31.64 18.43 21.22
C ARG A 211 -31.57 19.96 21.21
N PRO A 212 -30.46 20.60 21.62
CA PRO A 212 -30.33 22.05 21.45
C PRO A 212 -30.10 22.39 19.97
N MET A 213 -31.07 23.11 19.40
CA MET A 213 -31.03 23.77 18.11
C MET A 213 -30.44 25.18 18.33
N CYS A 214 -29.23 25.45 17.82
CA CYS A 214 -28.68 26.81 17.79
C CYS A 214 -28.77 27.37 16.37
N LEU A 215 -29.58 28.43 16.22
CA LEU A 215 -29.60 29.41 15.14
C LEU A 215 -29.91 30.79 15.78
N PRO A 216 -29.70 31.92 15.08
CA PRO A 216 -28.41 32.57 14.83
C PRO A 216 -28.35 33.97 15.50
N GLU A 217 -27.26 34.67 15.22
CA GLU A 217 -26.86 36.01 15.69
C GLU A 217 -27.94 37.10 15.62
N SER A 218 -27.83 38.05 16.57
CA SER A 218 -27.60 39.49 16.33
C SER A 218 -28.52 40.45 17.11
N THR A 219 -27.88 41.53 17.55
CA THR A 219 -28.41 42.88 17.88
C THR A 219 -28.95 43.09 19.30
N ARG A 220 -28.19 43.80 20.14
CA ARG A 220 -28.31 45.27 20.28
C ARG A 220 -27.16 45.87 21.09
#